data_AF-A0A1V4V3R1-F1
#
_entry.id   AF-A0A1V4V3R1-F1
#
_cell.length_a   1.000
_cell.length_b   1.000
_cell.length_c   1.000
_cell.angle_alpha   90.00
_cell.angle_beta   90.00
_cell.angle_gamma   90.00
#
_symmetry.space_group_name_H-M   'P 1'
#
loop_
_entity.id
_entity.type
_entity.pdbx_description
1 polymer ?
#
loop_
_entity_poly.entity_id
_entity_poly.type
_entity_poly.pdbx_seq_one_letter_code
_entity_poly.pdbx_strand_id
1 'polypeptide(L)'
;MFSLRDTLANRPLPKGYNKGMGILVLCGNRPVSITCLRNSSCPESFVVHFKSVIPIDSWVDKCINQSLIAMQRLFAKGNIAVLRGTTEDLSDDPNTQSLQDLYIGAQGNTKDVDTLIGYQNYVGYDDVIIYIVKKITMAPTALGDSPDGTTIEQINGAAVIAKDDPWVIPHEIGHILGLPHIYYDPKRLMFPTSSEARWTNWEIDPLVLSTDEYLDMKNSGITKSC
;
A
#
# COMPACT_ATOMS: atom_id res chain seq x y z
N MET A 1 -22.99 -7.16 17.72
CA MET A 1 -22.14 -7.39 16.53
C MET A 1 -21.26 -6.15 16.38
N PHE A 2 -20.09 -6.12 17.04
CA PHE A 2 -19.23 -4.90 17.13
C PHE A 2 -18.44 -4.72 15.85
N SER A 3 -18.76 -3.73 15.02
CA SER A 3 -18.01 -3.48 13.79
C SER A 3 -16.78 -2.63 14.12
N LEU A 4 -15.66 -2.79 13.42
CA LEU A 4 -14.55 -1.81 13.46
C LEU A 4 -15.03 -0.37 13.17
N ARG A 5 -16.25 -0.22 12.61
CA ARG A 5 -16.99 1.05 12.55
C ARG A 5 -17.02 1.78 13.89
N ASP A 6 -17.15 1.07 15.02
CA ASP A 6 -17.31 1.70 16.34
C ASP A 6 -15.96 2.10 16.95
N THR A 7 -14.90 1.33 16.69
CA THR A 7 -13.53 1.63 17.17
C THR A 7 -12.87 2.75 16.34
N LEU A 8 -13.15 2.82 15.03
CA LEU A 8 -12.70 3.93 14.17
C LEU A 8 -13.62 5.16 14.22
N ALA A 9 -14.80 5.06 14.84
CA ALA A 9 -15.75 6.17 14.93
C ALA A 9 -15.23 7.38 15.72
N ASN A 10 -14.21 7.19 16.56
CA ASN A 10 -13.60 8.28 17.33
C ASN A 10 -12.53 9.07 16.56
N ARG A 11 -12.13 8.61 15.35
CA ARG A 11 -11.22 9.35 14.47
C ARG A 11 -12.02 10.06 13.38
N PRO A 12 -11.74 11.34 13.06
CA PRO A 12 -12.29 11.98 11.88
C PRO A 12 -11.89 11.16 10.65
N LEU A 13 -12.86 10.55 9.98
CA LEU A 13 -12.60 9.82 8.75
C LEU A 13 -12.17 10.82 7.66
N PRO A 14 -11.20 10.47 6.81
CA PRO A 14 -10.79 11.34 5.71
C PRO A 14 -11.97 11.79 4.85
N LYS A 15 -11.88 12.99 4.30
CA LYS A 15 -12.90 13.54 3.40
C LYS A 15 -13.01 12.64 2.17
N GLY A 16 -14.18 12.02 1.95
CA GLY A 16 -14.40 11.07 0.86
C GLY A 16 -14.27 9.59 1.25
N TYR A 17 -13.96 9.28 2.51
CA TYR A 17 -13.91 7.91 3.01
C TYR A 17 -15.28 7.21 2.89
N ASN A 18 -15.31 6.10 2.15
CA ASN A 18 -16.52 5.29 2.01
C ASN A 18 -16.66 4.34 3.20
N LYS A 19 -17.60 4.63 4.11
CA LYS A 19 -17.93 3.81 5.29
C LYS A 19 -18.39 2.37 4.98
N GLY A 20 -18.68 2.07 3.72
CA GLY A 20 -18.96 0.72 3.21
C GLY A 20 -17.71 -0.11 2.87
N MET A 21 -16.56 0.55 2.65
CA MET A 21 -15.31 -0.07 2.18
C MET A 21 -14.27 -0.27 3.30
N GLY A 22 -14.69 -0.63 4.52
CA GLY A 22 -13.81 -0.83 5.68
C GLY A 22 -12.78 -1.96 5.52
N ILE A 23 -12.52 -2.76 6.56
CA ILE A 23 -11.69 -3.96 6.39
C ILE A 23 -12.39 -4.91 5.41
N LEU A 24 -11.80 -5.09 4.23
CA LEU A 24 -12.28 -6.01 3.20
C LEU A 24 -11.81 -7.41 3.61
N VAL A 25 -12.76 -8.29 3.93
CA VAL A 25 -12.47 -9.71 4.13
C VAL A 25 -13.25 -10.47 3.08
N LEU A 26 -12.58 -10.97 2.05
CA LEU A 26 -13.18 -11.94 1.14
C LEU A 26 -13.56 -13.20 1.94
N CYS A 27 -14.73 -13.77 1.59
CA CYS A 27 -15.36 -14.91 2.27
C CYS A 27 -14.35 -16.01 2.65
N GLY A 28 -14.40 -16.46 3.91
CA GLY A 28 -13.50 -17.47 4.47
C GLY A 28 -13.35 -17.36 5.99
N ASN A 29 -12.63 -18.31 6.61
CA ASN A 29 -12.29 -18.22 8.02
C ASN A 29 -11.44 -16.97 8.26
N ARG A 30 -11.90 -16.12 9.19
CA ARG A 30 -11.16 -14.90 9.55
C ARG A 30 -9.86 -15.28 10.24
N PRO A 31 -8.70 -14.74 9.82
CA PRO A 31 -7.46 -14.93 10.55
C PRO A 31 -7.60 -14.45 12.01
N VAL A 32 -6.89 -15.12 12.92
CA VAL A 32 -6.87 -14.75 14.34
C VAL A 32 -6.39 -13.31 14.52
N SER A 33 -5.39 -12.86 13.73
CA SER A 33 -4.90 -11.48 13.75
C SER A 33 -5.99 -10.44 13.50
N ILE A 34 -6.87 -10.66 12.52
CA ILE A 34 -8.02 -9.78 12.23
C ILE A 34 -9.00 -9.78 13.41
N THR A 35 -9.17 -10.92 14.07
CA THR A 35 -10.03 -11.03 15.26
C THR A 35 -9.44 -10.28 16.44
N CYS A 36 -8.13 -10.40 16.67
CA CYS A 36 -7.40 -9.66 17.71
C CYS A 36 -7.47 -8.14 17.47
N LEU A 37 -7.19 -7.70 16.23
CA LEU A 37 -7.27 -6.29 15.84
C LEU A 37 -8.65 -5.70 16.10
N ARG A 38 -9.72 -6.45 15.80
CA ARG A 38 -11.11 -6.03 16.05
C ARG A 38 -11.45 -5.93 17.53
N ASN A 39 -10.86 -6.78 18.36
CA ASN A 39 -11.05 -6.76 19.81
C ASN A 39 -10.12 -5.76 20.50
N SER A 40 -9.16 -5.19 19.78
CA SER A 40 -8.31 -4.12 20.25
C SER A 40 -9.15 -2.87 20.52
N SER A 41 -8.98 -2.30 21.71
CA SER A 41 -9.69 -1.07 22.09
C SER A 41 -9.18 0.15 21.31
N CYS A 42 -7.95 0.07 20.79
CA CYS A 42 -7.28 1.16 20.11
C CYS A 42 -6.17 0.64 19.17
N PRO A 43 -6.52 0.02 18.03
CA PRO A 43 -5.51 -0.38 17.07
C PRO A 43 -4.87 0.84 16.43
N GLU A 44 -3.55 0.78 16.21
CA GLU A 44 -2.89 1.78 15.39
C GLU A 44 -3.40 1.68 13.94
N SER A 45 -3.41 2.78 13.17
CA SER A 45 -3.99 2.78 11.84
C SER A 45 -3.45 3.85 10.90
N PHE A 46 -3.50 3.54 9.60
CA PHE A 46 -3.26 4.49 8.51
C PHE A 46 -4.25 4.24 7.37
N VAL A 47 -4.38 5.22 6.47
CA VAL A 47 -5.29 5.18 5.32
C VAL A 47 -4.48 5.05 4.04
N VAL A 48 -4.95 4.22 3.10
CA VAL A 48 -4.33 4.03 1.78
C VAL A 48 -5.30 4.44 0.70
N HIS A 49 -4.89 5.38 -0.15
CA HIS A 49 -5.60 5.83 -1.33
C HIS A 49 -4.97 5.20 -2.58
N PHE A 50 -5.82 4.87 -3.55
CA PHE A 50 -5.38 4.33 -4.84
C PHE A 50 -5.74 5.30 -5.95
N LYS A 51 -4.79 5.58 -6.83
CA LYS A 51 -5.02 6.40 -8.03
C LYS A 51 -4.42 5.67 -9.22
N SER A 52 -5.19 5.47 -10.28
CA SER A 52 -4.74 4.73 -11.45
C SER A 52 -4.61 5.68 -12.63
N VAL A 53 -3.43 5.78 -13.25
CA VAL A 53 -3.24 6.54 -14.50
C VAL A 53 -3.52 5.69 -15.75
N ILE A 54 -3.81 4.41 -15.53
CA ILE A 54 -4.39 3.48 -16.51
C ILE A 54 -5.85 3.18 -16.13
N PRO A 55 -6.73 2.76 -17.06
CA PRO A 55 -8.13 2.50 -16.73
C PRO A 55 -8.26 1.44 -15.63
N ILE A 56 -9.16 1.67 -14.68
CA ILE A 56 -9.48 0.68 -13.63
C ILE A 56 -10.42 -0.37 -14.23
N ASP A 57 -9.83 -1.36 -14.88
CA ASP A 57 -10.53 -2.56 -15.34
C ASP A 57 -10.61 -3.65 -14.24
N SER A 58 -11.16 -4.81 -14.59
CA SER A 58 -11.27 -5.93 -13.64
C SER A 58 -9.91 -6.44 -13.13
N TRP A 59 -8.83 -6.24 -13.89
CA TRP A 59 -7.49 -6.66 -13.50
C TRP A 59 -6.88 -5.71 -12.47
N VAL A 60 -6.94 -4.40 -12.74
CA VAL A 60 -6.48 -3.37 -11.81
C VAL A 60 -7.27 -3.43 -10.50
N ASP A 61 -8.60 -3.56 -10.57
CA ASP A 61 -9.43 -3.70 -9.37
C ASP A 61 -9.10 -4.97 -8.57
N LYS A 62 -8.84 -6.10 -9.26
CA LYS A 62 -8.39 -7.33 -8.61
C LYS A 62 -7.05 -7.12 -7.88
N CYS A 63 -6.07 -6.50 -8.53
CA CYS A 63 -4.77 -6.18 -7.94
C CYS A 63 -4.92 -5.34 -6.65
N ILE A 64 -5.65 -4.23 -6.73
CA ILE A 64 -5.94 -3.35 -5.57
C ILE A 64 -6.56 -4.14 -4.42
N ASN A 65 -7.62 -4.89 -4.72
CA ASN A 65 -8.38 -5.58 -3.68
C ASN A 65 -7.58 -6.72 -3.05
N GLN A 66 -6.82 -7.49 -3.84
CA GLN A 66 -5.98 -8.56 -3.33
C GLN A 66 -4.85 -8.01 -2.44
N SER A 67 -4.18 -6.94 -2.87
CA SER A 67 -3.15 -6.28 -2.07
C SER A 67 -3.70 -5.68 -0.78
N LEU A 68 -4.86 -5.02 -0.82
CA LEU A 68 -5.49 -4.46 0.37
C LEU A 68 -5.80 -5.55 1.40
N ILE A 69 -6.32 -6.69 0.96
CA ILE A 69 -6.61 -7.84 1.84
C ILE A 69 -5.32 -8.41 2.41
N ALA A 70 -4.28 -8.54 1.59
CA ALA A 70 -2.98 -9.04 2.01
C ALA A 70 -2.40 -8.14 3.12
N MET A 71 -2.40 -6.81 2.92
CA MET A 71 -1.98 -5.83 3.93
C MET A 71 -2.80 -5.93 5.22
N GLN A 72 -4.13 -5.94 5.10
CA GLN A 72 -5.01 -6.00 6.27
C GLN A 72 -4.76 -7.25 7.10
N ARG A 73 -4.49 -8.40 6.47
CA ARG A 73 -4.19 -9.65 7.17
C ARG A 73 -2.80 -9.64 7.82
N LEU A 74 -1.80 -9.16 7.09
CA LEU A 74 -0.41 -9.13 7.54
C LEU A 74 -0.24 -8.12 8.68
N PHE A 75 -0.62 -6.86 8.47
CA PHE A 75 -0.39 -5.77 9.43
C PHE A 75 -1.25 -5.90 10.68
N ALA A 76 -2.40 -6.59 10.61
CA ALA A 76 -3.18 -6.95 11.79
C ALA A 76 -2.42 -7.82 12.79
N LYS A 77 -1.39 -8.60 12.36
CA LYS A 77 -0.53 -9.36 13.29
C LYS A 77 0.25 -8.42 14.21
N GLY A 78 0.58 -7.22 13.74
CA GLY A 78 1.19 -6.15 14.52
C GLY A 78 0.19 -5.20 15.20
N ASN A 79 -1.11 -5.51 15.23
CA ASN A 79 -2.17 -4.60 15.71
C ASN A 79 -2.30 -3.29 14.89
N ILE A 80 -1.88 -3.28 13.63
CA ILE A 80 -2.02 -2.14 12.73
C ILE A 80 -3.20 -2.38 11.77
N ALA A 81 -4.16 -1.46 11.76
CA ALA A 81 -5.30 -1.47 10.86
C ALA A 81 -5.02 -0.66 9.58
N VAL A 82 -5.27 -1.27 8.43
CA VAL A 82 -5.16 -0.61 7.13
C VAL A 82 -6.55 -0.22 6.64
N LEU A 83 -6.76 1.07 6.43
CA LEU A 83 -8.06 1.62 6.01
C LEU A 83 -8.00 2.01 4.53
N ARG A 84 -9.02 1.64 3.75
CA ARG A 84 -9.12 2.09 2.36
C ARG A 84 -9.67 3.52 2.29
N GLY A 85 -8.92 4.42 1.69
CA GLY A 85 -9.34 5.76 1.32
C GLY A 85 -10.10 5.78 -0.02
N THR A 86 -9.79 6.76 -0.86
CA THR A 86 -10.36 6.86 -2.21
C THR A 86 -9.72 5.85 -3.18
N THR A 87 -10.46 5.52 -4.23
CA THR A 87 -9.93 4.86 -5.41
C THR A 87 -10.37 5.70 -6.60
N GLU A 88 -9.42 6.27 -7.32
CA GLU A 88 -9.66 7.23 -8.39
C GLU A 88 -9.07 6.73 -9.70
N ASP A 89 -9.89 6.76 -10.75
CA ASP A 89 -9.43 6.54 -12.12
C ASP A 89 -9.04 7.88 -12.73
N LEU A 90 -7.78 8.01 -13.11
CA LEU A 90 -7.18 9.17 -13.75
C LEU A 90 -6.88 8.92 -15.23
N SER A 91 -7.27 7.78 -15.80
CA SER A 91 -6.86 7.37 -17.16
C SER A 91 -7.37 8.29 -18.27
N ASP A 92 -8.49 8.95 -18.02
CA ASP A 92 -9.13 9.86 -18.98
C ASP A 92 -8.64 11.31 -18.85
N ASP A 93 -7.77 11.61 -17.86
CA ASP A 93 -7.18 12.94 -17.72
C ASP A 93 -6.02 13.10 -18.74
N PRO A 94 -6.09 14.05 -19.68
CA PRO A 94 -5.02 14.25 -20.65
C PRO A 94 -3.68 14.61 -20.01
N ASN A 95 -3.67 15.18 -18.80
CA ASN A 95 -2.45 15.57 -18.10
C ASN A 95 -1.73 14.39 -17.43
N THR A 96 -2.39 13.23 -17.29
CA THR A 96 -1.79 12.01 -16.70
C THR A 96 -1.37 10.99 -17.76
N GLN A 97 -1.70 11.20 -19.03
CA GLN A 97 -1.40 10.24 -20.10
C GLN A 97 0.10 9.94 -20.24
N SER A 98 0.97 10.96 -20.08
CA SER A 98 2.42 10.75 -20.10
C SER A 98 2.94 9.97 -18.89
N LEU A 99 2.16 9.91 -17.80
CA LEU A 99 2.54 9.22 -16.56
C LEU A 99 2.26 7.72 -16.59
N GLN A 100 1.59 7.21 -17.64
CA GLN A 100 1.42 5.76 -17.81
C GLN A 100 2.78 5.05 -17.87
N ASP A 101 3.74 5.65 -18.56
CA ASP A 101 5.13 5.22 -18.58
C ASP A 101 5.96 6.13 -17.65
N LEU A 102 5.80 5.91 -16.34
CA LEU A 102 6.40 6.74 -15.30
C LEU A 102 7.93 6.70 -15.35
N TYR A 103 8.57 7.85 -15.46
CA TYR A 103 10.01 7.98 -15.32
C TYR A 103 10.41 8.53 -13.95
N ILE A 104 11.34 7.84 -13.27
CA ILE A 104 11.91 8.25 -11.99
C ILE A 104 13.41 8.48 -12.15
N GLY A 105 13.85 9.65 -11.70
CA GLY A 105 15.23 10.11 -11.81
C GLY A 105 16.10 9.51 -10.71
N ALA A 106 17.42 9.65 -10.85
CA ALA A 106 18.40 9.06 -9.93
C ALA A 106 18.30 9.53 -8.47
N GLN A 107 17.48 10.55 -8.19
CA GLN A 107 17.22 11.09 -6.85
C GLN A 107 15.72 11.09 -6.51
N GLY A 108 14.90 10.26 -7.19
CA GLY A 108 13.45 10.21 -6.97
C GLY A 108 12.67 11.44 -7.45
N ASN A 109 13.35 12.48 -7.96
CA ASN A 109 12.73 13.69 -8.47
C ASN A 109 12.68 13.68 -10.01
N THR A 110 11.48 13.81 -10.57
CA THR A 110 11.23 14.05 -11.99
C THR A 110 10.00 14.93 -12.16
N LYS A 111 9.85 15.49 -13.36
CA LYS A 111 8.62 16.17 -13.77
C LYS A 111 7.39 15.26 -13.63
N ASP A 112 7.55 13.96 -13.85
CA ASP A 112 6.45 13.00 -13.71
C ASP A 112 6.04 12.86 -12.24
N VAL A 113 7.03 12.76 -11.34
CA VAL A 113 6.78 12.79 -9.89
C VAL A 113 6.11 14.10 -9.48
N ASP A 114 6.61 15.26 -9.91
CA ASP A 114 5.98 16.56 -9.64
C ASP A 114 4.51 16.61 -10.11
N THR A 115 4.22 15.98 -11.24
CA THR A 115 2.86 15.87 -11.76
C THR A 115 2.01 14.99 -10.85
N LEU A 116 2.49 13.80 -10.46
CA LEU A 116 1.79 12.93 -9.50
C LEU A 116 1.56 13.62 -8.15
N ILE A 117 2.49 14.43 -7.65
CA ILE A 117 2.28 15.24 -6.43
C ILE A 117 1.04 16.14 -6.57
N GLY A 118 0.75 16.66 -7.77
CA GLY A 118 -0.44 17.46 -8.05
C GLY A 118 -1.78 16.69 -7.95
N TYR A 119 -1.76 15.36 -7.95
CA TYR A 119 -2.96 14.50 -7.95
C TYR A 119 -3.37 13.99 -6.56
N GLN A 120 -2.94 14.62 -5.47
CA GLN A 120 -3.26 14.21 -4.08
C GLN A 120 -4.69 14.58 -3.60
N ASN A 121 -5.65 14.75 -4.52
CA ASN A 121 -7.03 15.07 -4.15
C ASN A 121 -7.55 14.09 -3.08
N TYR A 122 -8.15 14.62 -2.01
CA TYR A 122 -8.75 13.85 -0.91
C TYR A 122 -7.79 13.03 -0.04
N VAL A 123 -6.47 13.20 -0.19
CA VAL A 123 -5.45 12.52 0.63
C VAL A 123 -5.03 13.44 1.78
N GLY A 124 -5.07 12.93 3.01
CA GLY A 124 -4.56 13.63 4.19
C GLY A 124 -3.03 13.64 4.24
N TYR A 125 -2.47 14.55 5.04
CA TYR A 125 -1.00 14.65 5.21
C TYR A 125 -0.35 13.37 5.73
N ASP A 126 -1.08 12.59 6.52
CA ASP A 126 -0.63 11.32 7.12
C ASP A 126 -1.21 10.08 6.41
N ASP A 127 -1.81 10.26 5.23
CA ASP A 127 -2.35 9.16 4.45
C ASP A 127 -1.33 8.70 3.40
N VAL A 128 -1.46 7.45 2.99
CA VAL A 128 -0.61 6.81 1.99
C VAL A 128 -1.29 6.85 0.63
N ILE A 129 -0.52 7.09 -0.44
CA ILE A 129 -1.03 7.15 -1.81
C ILE A 129 -0.30 6.17 -2.74
N ILE A 130 -1.06 5.33 -3.44
CA ILE A 130 -0.54 4.35 -4.40
C ILE A 130 -0.98 4.74 -5.81
N TYR A 131 -0.02 5.01 -6.68
CA TYR A 131 -0.22 5.25 -8.10
C TYR A 131 -0.04 3.97 -8.89
N ILE A 132 -1.06 3.59 -9.65
CA ILE A 132 -1.00 2.43 -10.55
C ILE A 132 -0.67 2.93 -11.95
N VAL A 133 0.48 2.51 -12.45
CA VAL A 133 1.04 2.91 -13.75
C VAL A 133 1.19 1.70 -14.66
N LYS A 134 1.41 1.93 -15.96
CA LYS A 134 1.65 0.86 -16.93
C LYS A 134 3.08 0.35 -16.85
N LYS A 135 4.02 1.26 -16.68
CA LYS A 135 5.46 0.98 -16.68
C LYS A 135 6.18 1.96 -15.76
N ILE A 136 7.22 1.47 -15.11
CA ILE A 136 8.18 2.28 -14.36
C ILE A 136 9.52 2.18 -15.09
N THR A 137 10.13 3.33 -15.38
CA THR A 137 11.48 3.41 -15.92
C THR A 137 12.31 4.27 -14.97
N MET A 138 13.47 3.77 -14.56
CA MET A 138 14.32 4.49 -13.63
C MET A 138 15.60 4.93 -14.34
N ALA A 139 16.11 6.11 -13.98
CA ALA A 139 17.47 6.49 -14.34
C ALA A 139 18.44 5.43 -13.81
N PRO A 140 19.57 5.16 -14.49
CA PRO A 140 20.55 4.21 -14.00
C PRO A 140 21.03 4.61 -12.59
N THR A 141 20.54 3.92 -11.58
CA THR A 141 21.00 3.98 -10.20
C THR A 141 22.03 2.87 -9.98
N ALA A 142 22.93 3.05 -9.00
CA ALA A 142 23.93 2.02 -8.65
C ALA A 142 23.32 0.81 -7.91
N LEU A 143 22.02 0.85 -7.62
CA LEU A 143 21.27 -0.15 -6.89
C LEU A 143 20.14 -0.58 -7.83
N GLY A 144 20.18 -1.83 -8.29
CA GLY A 144 19.18 -2.35 -9.22
C GLY A 144 17.79 -2.25 -8.60
N ASP A 145 17.00 -1.32 -9.11
CA ASP A 145 15.63 -1.11 -8.66
C ASP A 145 14.70 -2.17 -9.24
N SER A 146 13.73 -2.59 -8.44
CA SER A 146 12.67 -3.48 -8.88
C SER A 146 11.78 -2.75 -9.90
N PRO A 147 11.60 -3.25 -11.13
CA PRO A 147 10.84 -2.54 -12.16
C PRO A 147 9.33 -2.45 -11.89
N ASP A 148 8.85 -2.98 -10.76
CA ASP A 148 7.45 -3.25 -10.50
C ASP A 148 6.81 -2.32 -9.47
N GLY A 149 7.62 -1.64 -8.67
CA GLY A 149 7.20 -0.78 -7.58
C GLY A 149 8.34 0.14 -7.14
N THR A 150 7.98 1.32 -6.64
CA THR A 150 8.94 2.33 -6.20
C THR A 150 8.26 3.38 -5.32
N THR A 151 8.93 3.81 -4.27
CA THR A 151 8.44 4.87 -3.38
C THR A 151 8.61 6.27 -3.97
N ILE A 152 7.65 7.13 -3.68
CA ILE A 152 7.64 8.56 -3.94
C ILE A 152 7.74 9.26 -2.58
N GLU A 153 8.96 9.42 -2.09
CA GLU A 153 9.27 9.90 -0.74
C GLU A 153 8.64 11.27 -0.43
N GLN A 154 8.42 12.09 -1.46
CA GLN A 154 7.88 13.44 -1.33
C GLN A 154 6.43 13.47 -0.82
N ILE A 155 5.68 12.36 -0.93
CA ILE A 155 4.21 12.34 -0.69
C ILE A 155 3.68 11.11 0.05
N ASN A 156 4.47 10.46 0.92
CA ASN A 156 4.06 9.22 1.59
C ASN A 156 3.44 8.22 0.58
N GLY A 157 4.04 8.14 -0.61
CA GLY A 157 3.43 7.51 -1.77
C GLY A 157 4.32 6.48 -2.43
N ALA A 158 3.75 5.72 -3.35
CA ALA A 158 4.47 4.83 -4.23
C ALA A 158 3.81 4.75 -5.60
N ALA A 159 4.58 4.40 -6.62
CA ALA A 159 4.06 3.97 -7.91
C ALA A 159 4.30 2.47 -8.09
N VAL A 160 3.32 1.77 -8.66
CA VAL A 160 3.36 0.33 -8.86
C VAL A 160 2.79 -0.06 -10.21
N ILE A 161 3.27 -1.17 -10.75
CA ILE A 161 2.65 -1.83 -11.90
C ILE A 161 1.64 -2.86 -11.39
N ALA A 162 0.42 -2.84 -11.92
CA ALA A 162 -0.60 -3.80 -11.53
C ALA A 162 -0.19 -5.24 -11.91
N LYS A 163 -0.10 -6.12 -10.91
CA LYS A 163 0.26 -7.54 -11.06
C LYS A 163 -0.74 -8.44 -10.35
N ASP A 164 -0.72 -9.71 -10.74
CA ASP A 164 -1.41 -10.79 -10.01
C ASP A 164 -0.71 -11.18 -8.69
N ASP A 165 0.36 -10.47 -8.34
CA ASP A 165 1.09 -10.60 -7.08
C ASP A 165 0.55 -9.57 -6.06
N PRO A 166 -0.09 -10.01 -4.96
CA PRO A 166 -0.70 -9.10 -4.01
C PRO A 166 0.32 -8.37 -3.14
N TRP A 167 1.60 -8.71 -3.19
CA TRP A 167 2.59 -8.32 -2.20
C TRP A 167 3.44 -7.11 -2.60
N VAL A 168 3.42 -6.70 -3.87
CA VAL A 168 4.15 -5.50 -4.35
C VAL A 168 3.70 -4.24 -3.62
N ILE A 169 2.39 -3.99 -3.57
CA ILE A 169 1.84 -2.82 -2.86
C ILE A 169 2.16 -2.85 -1.35
N PRO A 170 1.95 -3.97 -0.61
CA PRO A 170 2.41 -4.09 0.77
C PRO A 170 3.91 -3.81 0.97
N HIS A 171 4.77 -4.22 0.03
CA HIS A 171 6.21 -3.99 0.09
C HIS A 171 6.55 -2.50 0.00
N GLU A 172 6.00 -1.80 -1.00
CA GLU A 172 6.20 -0.37 -1.14
C GLU A 172 5.66 0.41 0.07
N ILE A 173 4.53 -0.03 0.63
CA ILE A 173 3.99 0.55 1.85
C ILE A 173 4.89 0.25 3.06
N GLY A 174 5.56 -0.90 3.09
CA GLY A 174 6.59 -1.19 4.08
C GLY A 174 7.68 -0.12 4.07
N HIS A 175 8.18 0.27 2.89
CA HIS A 175 9.17 1.35 2.77
C HIS A 175 8.64 2.70 3.23
N ILE A 176 7.41 3.05 2.86
CA ILE A 176 6.74 4.28 3.32
C ILE A 176 6.61 4.29 4.85
N LEU A 177 6.39 3.13 5.46
CA LEU A 177 6.34 2.94 6.92
C LEU A 177 7.72 2.75 7.57
N GLY A 178 8.81 3.03 6.86
CA GLY A 178 10.17 3.08 7.40
C GLY A 178 10.92 1.75 7.36
N LEU A 179 10.40 0.71 6.71
CA LEU A 179 11.08 -0.57 6.63
C LEU A 179 12.16 -0.56 5.53
N PRO A 180 13.43 -0.89 5.86
CA PRO A 180 14.47 -1.09 4.85
C PRO A 180 14.35 -2.48 4.20
N HIS A 181 15.02 -2.66 3.06
CA HIS A 181 15.19 -3.98 2.47
C HIS A 181 15.88 -4.97 3.43
N ILE A 182 15.44 -6.23 3.39
CA ILE A 182 16.05 -7.36 4.08
C ILE A 182 16.64 -8.32 3.05
N TYR A 183 17.96 -8.42 2.99
CA TYR A 183 18.67 -9.20 1.95
C TYR A 183 18.97 -10.66 2.32
N TYR A 184 18.79 -11.03 3.59
CA TYR A 184 19.23 -12.33 4.11
C TYR A 184 18.13 -13.39 4.18
N ASP A 185 16.85 -13.01 4.01
CA ASP A 185 15.73 -13.94 4.08
C ASP A 185 14.70 -13.63 2.97
N PRO A 186 14.61 -14.49 1.93
CA PRO A 186 13.74 -14.28 0.77
C PRO A 186 12.25 -14.44 1.07
N LYS A 187 11.91 -14.83 2.31
CA LYS A 187 10.53 -14.89 2.80
C LYS A 187 10.14 -13.63 3.55
N ARG A 188 11.00 -12.61 3.65
CA ARG A 188 10.61 -11.33 4.27
C ARG A 188 9.83 -10.49 3.27
N LEU A 189 8.85 -9.73 3.78
CA LEU A 189 8.11 -8.78 2.95
C LEU A 189 9.10 -7.85 2.23
N MET A 190 10.09 -7.34 2.97
CA MET A 190 11.07 -6.38 2.46
C MET A 190 12.23 -7.01 1.69
N PHE A 191 12.10 -8.25 1.19
CA PHE A 191 13.13 -8.81 0.33
C PHE A 191 13.11 -8.13 -1.06
N PRO A 192 14.25 -7.69 -1.61
CA PRO A 192 14.34 -6.78 -2.76
C PRO A 192 14.15 -7.48 -4.12
N THR A 193 13.26 -8.46 -4.25
CA THR A 193 13.02 -9.11 -5.55
C THR A 193 11.55 -9.34 -5.80
N SER A 194 11.11 -8.95 -6.99
CA SER A 194 9.76 -9.21 -7.50
C SER A 194 9.62 -10.50 -8.31
N SER A 195 10.60 -11.43 -8.24
CA SER A 195 10.53 -12.66 -9.03
C SER A 195 9.27 -13.46 -8.67
N GLU A 196 8.38 -13.61 -9.67
CA GLU A 196 7.06 -14.27 -9.65
C GLU A 196 7.06 -15.65 -8.95
N ALA A 197 8.22 -16.29 -8.82
CA ALA A 197 8.37 -17.59 -8.19
C ALA A 197 8.27 -17.59 -6.65
N ARG A 198 8.31 -16.44 -5.97
CA ARG A 198 8.47 -16.41 -4.50
C ARG A 198 7.19 -16.07 -3.74
N TRP A 199 6.29 -15.31 -4.37
CA TRP A 199 5.17 -14.63 -3.71
C TRP A 199 3.80 -15.23 -4.12
N THR A 200 3.82 -16.31 -4.91
CA THR A 200 2.67 -16.94 -5.56
C THR A 200 1.97 -18.05 -4.77
N ASN A 201 2.50 -18.45 -3.60
CA ASN A 201 1.78 -19.36 -2.71
C ASN A 201 0.89 -18.58 -1.74
N TRP A 202 -0.37 -18.45 -2.17
CA TRP A 202 -1.55 -17.92 -1.49
C TRP A 202 -1.89 -18.54 -0.12
N GLU A 203 -1.20 -19.61 0.29
CA GLU A 203 -1.27 -20.14 1.66
C GLU A 203 -0.49 -19.23 2.60
N ILE A 204 -1.20 -18.18 3.05
CA ILE A 204 -1.08 -17.49 4.33
C ILE A 204 0.06 -18.05 5.22
N ASP A 205 1.09 -17.22 5.44
CA ASP A 205 2.21 -17.43 6.40
C ASP A 205 3.46 -18.13 5.83
N PRO A 206 4.32 -17.42 5.07
CA PRO A 206 5.50 -16.93 5.80
C PRO A 206 6.10 -15.62 5.26
N LEU A 207 5.31 -14.63 4.82
CA LEU A 207 5.86 -13.27 4.81
C LEU A 207 5.87 -12.76 6.25
N VAL A 208 7.00 -12.98 6.92
CA VAL A 208 7.16 -12.64 8.35
C VAL A 208 7.73 -11.24 8.45
N LEU A 209 6.91 -10.27 8.84
CA LEU A 209 7.44 -9.10 9.54
C LEU A 209 7.79 -9.52 10.96
N SER A 210 8.97 -9.14 11.41
CA SER A 210 9.43 -9.32 12.79
C SER A 210 8.73 -8.34 13.72
N THR A 211 8.85 -8.59 15.03
CA THR A 211 8.39 -7.64 16.05
C THR A 211 9.00 -6.26 15.86
N ASP A 212 10.28 -6.19 15.49
CA ASP A 212 10.98 -4.92 15.28
C ASP A 212 10.44 -4.19 14.04
N GLU A 213 10.20 -4.90 12.93
CA GLU A 213 9.55 -4.31 11.75
C GLU A 213 8.15 -3.77 12.08
N TYR A 214 7.34 -4.49 12.88
CA TYR A 214 6.05 -3.94 13.32
C TYR A 214 6.20 -2.70 14.20
N LEU A 215 7.24 -2.64 15.04
CA LEU A 215 7.50 -1.49 15.90
C LEU A 215 7.93 -0.27 15.05
N ASP A 216 8.79 -0.48 14.06
CA ASP A 216 9.21 0.56 13.13
C ASP A 216 8.00 1.12 12.36
N MET A 217 7.13 0.26 11.84
CA MET A 217 5.91 0.66 11.16
C MET A 217 4.98 1.51 12.04
N LYS A 218 4.87 1.18 13.32
CA LYS A 218 4.08 1.97 14.29
C LYS A 218 4.68 3.34 14.56
N ASN A 219 6.00 3.45 14.50
CA ASN A 219 6.75 4.68 14.76
C ASN A 219 6.96 5.55 13.51
N SER A 220 6.50 5.11 12.33
CA SER A 220 6.69 5.76 11.01
C SER A 220 6.17 7.19 10.86
N GLY A 221 5.52 7.77 11.87
CA GLY A 221 4.86 9.07 11.77
C GLY A 221 3.56 9.05 10.95
N ILE A 222 3.37 8.08 10.06
CA ILE A 222 2.17 7.85 9.25
C ILE A 222 1.14 7.05 10.05
N THR A 223 1.58 5.97 10.69
CA THR A 223 0.74 5.16 11.57
C THR A 223 0.32 5.99 12.78
N LYS A 224 -0.98 6.14 13.01
CA LYS A 224 -1.51 6.89 14.17
C LYS A 224 -2.19 5.96 15.16
N SER A 225 -2.09 6.30 16.44
CA SER A 225 -2.99 5.73 17.43
C SER A 225 -4.43 6.17 17.13
N CYS A 226 -5.39 5.40 17.64
CA CYS A 226 -6.66 6.01 18.01
C CYS A 226 -6.44 6.93 19.24
#